data_AF-A0A8J7CBU4-F1
#
_entry.id   AF-A0A8J7CBU4-F1
#
_cell.length_a   1.000
_cell.length_b   1.000
_cell.length_c   1.000
_cell.angle_alpha   90.00
_cell.angle_beta   90.00
_cell.angle_gamma   90.00
#
_symmetry.space_group_name_H-M   'P 1'
#
loop_
_entity.id
_entity.type
_entity.pdbx_description
1 polymer ?
#
loop_
_entity_poly.entity_id
_entity_poly.type
_entity_poly.pdbx_seq_one_letter_code
_entity_poly.pdbx_strand_id
1 'polypeptide(L)' 'MASIELIIRDDNGNILQSTTTMTHTLNLGSETLDEIEGAVENWKQIVLPDIERKLLEAAQAQFTESKKKTVK' A
#
# COMPACT_ATOMS: atom_id res chain seq x y z
N MET A 1 4.45 11.49 -17.47
CA MET A 1 4.57 10.69 -16.22
C MET A 1 3.27 10.82 -15.47
N ALA A 2 2.70 9.69 -15.06
CA ALA A 2 1.50 9.67 -14.21
C ALA A 2 1.92 9.48 -12.74
N SER A 3 1.10 9.98 -11.82
CA SER A 3 1.27 9.78 -10.37
C SER A 3 0.09 9.02 -9.81
N ILE A 4 0.36 8.07 -8.90
CA ILE A 4 -0.66 7.31 -8.19
C ILE A 4 -0.53 7.63 -6.70
N GLU A 5 -1.64 8.01 -6.09
CA GLU A 5 -1.77 8.13 -4.63
C GLU A 5 -2.47 6.90 -4.07
N LEU A 6 -1.83 6.26 -3.09
CA LEU A 6 -2.40 5.09 -2.41
C LEU A 6 -2.72 5.42 -0.95
N ILE A 7 -3.95 5.10 -0.54
CA ILE A 7 -4.43 5.21 0.83
C ILE A 7 -5.01 3.85 1.25
N ILE A 8 -4.53 3.31 2.37
CA ILE A 8 -5.06 2.06 2.94
C ILE A 8 -5.91 2.39 4.17
N ARG A 9 -7.10 1.81 4.22
CA ARG A 9 -8.05 2.00 5.32
C ARG A 9 -8.40 0.66 5.97
N ASP A 10 -8.71 0.71 7.26
CA ASP A 10 -9.33 -0.41 7.97
C ASP A 10 -10.83 -0.54 7.60
N ASP A 11 -11.47 -1.57 8.13
CA ASP A 11 -12.90 -1.85 7.92
C ASP A 11 -13.83 -0.75 8.47
N ASN A 12 -13.32 0.14 9.33
CA ASN A 12 -14.04 1.27 9.90
C ASN A 12 -13.80 2.58 9.11
N GLY A 13 -13.04 2.52 8.02
CA GLY A 13 -12.68 3.67 7.18
C GLY A 13 -11.52 4.52 7.72
N ASN A 14 -10.89 4.12 8.83
CA ASN A 14 -9.73 4.83 9.38
C ASN A 14 -8.49 4.53 8.53
N ILE A 15 -7.69 5.55 8.26
CA ILE A 15 -6.41 5.38 7.56
C ILE A 15 -5.45 4.65 8.49
N LEU A 16 -4.82 3.57 8.01
CA LEU A 16 -3.78 2.89 8.78
C LEU A 16 -2.58 3.84 8.92
N GLN A 17 -2.16 4.16 10.14
CA GLN A 17 -1.10 5.15 10.40
C GLN A 17 0.25 4.80 9.73
N SER A 18 0.49 3.53 9.42
CA SER A 18 1.67 3.04 8.68
C SER A 18 1.62 3.27 7.17
N THR A 19 0.50 3.80 6.65
CA THR A 19 0.26 4.07 5.23
C THR A 19 0.03 5.56 4.98
N THR A 20 0.93 6.41 5.49
CA THR A 20 1.09 7.79 5.00
C THR A 20 1.09 7.76 3.48
N THR A 21 0.28 8.61 2.86
CA THR A 21 0.03 8.68 1.41
C THR A 21 1.27 8.29 0.61
N MET A 22 1.20 7.12 -0.02
CA MET A 22 2.29 6.67 -0.86
C MET A 22 2.09 7.23 -2.25
N THR A 23 2.98 8.13 -2.66
CA THR A 23 3.01 8.63 -4.03
C THR A 23 3.97 7.76 -4.84
N HIS A 24 3.42 7.06 -5.82
CA HIS A 24 4.22 6.30 -6.78
C HIS A 24 4.19 6.99 -8.13
N THR A 25 5.36 7.07 -8.77
CA THR A 25 5.46 7.54 -10.15
C THR A 25 5.31 6.35 -11.09
N LEU A 26 4.49 6.53 -12.12
CA LEU A 26 4.30 5.56 -13.19
C LEU A 26 4.79 6.17 -14.50
N ASN A 27 5.77 5.52 -15.11
CA ASN A 27 6.25 5.88 -16.44
C ASN A 27 5.46 5.11 -17.49
N LEU A 28 4.57 5.79 -18.21
CA LEU A 28 3.69 5.20 -19.23
C LEU A 28 4.35 5.09 -20.62
N GLY A 29 5.63 5.42 -20.76
CA GLY A 29 6.32 5.34 -22.05
C GLY A 29 5.71 6.28 -23.09
N SER A 30 5.46 5.77 -24.30
CA SER A 30 4.78 6.49 -25.38
C SER A 30 3.26 6.31 -25.39
N GLU A 31 2.70 5.75 -24.31
CA GLU A 31 1.26 5.54 -24.11
C GLU A 31 0.62 4.58 -25.13
N THR A 32 1.42 3.68 -25.71
CA THR A 32 0.89 2.52 -26.45
C THR A 32 0.29 1.50 -25.48
N LEU A 33 -0.62 0.65 -25.97
CA LEU A 33 -1.31 -0.36 -25.15
C LEU A 33 -0.30 -1.25 -24.41
N ASP A 34 0.67 -1.81 -25.12
CA ASP A 34 1.67 -2.74 -24.57
C ASP A 34 2.55 -2.06 -23.50
N GLU A 35 2.92 -0.80 -23.72
CA GLU A 35 3.73 -0.04 -22.75
C GLU A 35 2.93 0.33 -21.51
N ILE A 36 1.64 0.67 -21.65
CA ILE A 36 0.75 0.92 -20.50
C ILE A 36 0.59 -0.35 -19.67
N GLU A 37 0.32 -1.49 -20.32
CA GLU A 37 0.19 -2.78 -19.63
C GLU A 37 1.48 -3.17 -18.90
N GLY A 38 2.63 -3.05 -19.57
CA GLY A 38 3.93 -3.31 -18.97
C GLY A 38 4.27 -2.37 -17.81
N ALA A 39 3.97 -1.07 -17.95
CA ALA A 39 4.18 -0.08 -16.89
C ALA A 39 3.34 -0.43 -15.64
N VAL A 40 2.06 -0.75 -15.85
CA VAL A 40 1.14 -1.11 -14.77
C VAL A 40 1.54 -2.44 -14.10
N GLU A 41 2.01 -3.43 -14.87
CA GLU A 41 2.51 -4.69 -14.32
C GLU A 41 3.78 -4.50 -13.48
N ASN A 42 4.75 -3.74 -13.97
CA ASN A 42 5.96 -3.40 -13.21
C ASN A 42 5.62 -2.64 -11.91
N TRP A 43 4.67 -1.71 -11.99
CA TRP A 43 4.21 -0.98 -10.80
C TRP A 43 3.58 -1.92 -9.77
N LYS A 44 2.72 -2.87 -10.19
CA LYS A 44 2.15 -3.89 -9.30
C LYS A 44 3.23 -4.70 -8.60
N GLN A 45 4.25 -5.16 -9.32
CA GLN A 45 5.34 -5.97 -8.75
C GLN A 45 6.14 -5.22 -7.69
N ILE A 46 6.24 -3.89 -7.78
CA ILE A 46 6.94 -3.06 -6.79
C ILE A 46 6.03 -2.74 -5.60
N VAL A 47 4.78 -2.36 -5.86
CA VAL A 47 3.91 -1.78 -4.83
C VAL A 47 3.19 -2.84 -4.00
N LEU A 48 2.77 -3.96 -4.60
CA LEU A 48 2.03 -5.00 -3.86
C LEU A 48 2.82 -5.60 -2.68
N PRO A 49 4.12 -5.93 -2.81
CA PRO A 49 4.89 -6.43 -1.67
C PRO A 49 5.01 -5.42 -0.52
N ASP A 50 5.13 -4.12 -0.83
CA ASP A 50 5.20 -3.09 0.22
C ASP A 50 3.86 -2.89 0.92
N ILE A 51 2.75 -2.95 0.18
CA ILE A 51 1.39 -2.98 0.74
C ILE A 51 1.25 -4.16 1.71
N GLU A 52 1.61 -5.36 1.28
CA GLU A 52 1.51 -6.58 2.09
C GLU A 52 2.29 -6.43 3.39
N ARG A 53 3.56 -6.01 3.30
CA ARG A 53 4.42 -5.78 4.46
C ARG A 53 3.77 -4.79 5.45
N LYS A 54 3.26 -3.66 4.96
CA LYS A 54 2.63 -2.62 5.81
C LYS A 54 1.35 -3.12 6.49
N LEU A 55 0.55 -3.91 5.79
CA LEU A 55 -0.65 -4.53 6.35
C LEU A 55 -0.30 -5.53 7.46
N LEU A 56 0.72 -6.37 7.24
CA LEU A 56 1.21 -7.31 8.24
C LEU A 56 1.78 -6.60 9.48
N GLU A 57 2.55 -5.53 9.28
CA GLU A 57 3.06 -4.69 10.38
C GLU A 57 1.92 -4.06 11.19
N ALA A 58 0.90 -3.53 10.52
CA ALA A 58 -0.27 -2.96 11.18
C ALA A 58 -1.03 -4.01 12.01
N ALA A 59 -1.26 -5.20 11.44
CA ALA A 59 -1.92 -6.30 12.14
C ALA A 59 -1.12 -6.77 13.36
N GLN A 60 0.21 -6.87 13.24
CA GLN A 60 1.08 -7.27 14.35
C GLN A 60 1.11 -6.24 15.48
N ALA A 61 1.13 -4.94 15.15
CA ALA A 61 1.05 -3.86 16.12
C ALA A 61 -0.27 -3.93 16.90
N GLN A 62 -1.40 -4.07 16.21
CA GLN A 62 -2.72 -4.21 16.83
C GLN A 62 -2.78 -5.43 17.76
N PHE A 63 -2.30 -6.59 17.31
CA PHE A 63 -2.26 -7.79 18.12
C PHE A 63 -1.46 -7.59 19.43
N THR A 64 -0.30 -6.95 19.32
CA THR A 64 0.57 -6.65 20.47
C THR A 64 -0.11 -5.72 21.47
N GLU A 65 -0.81 -4.69 20.99
CA GLU A 65 -1.57 -3.77 21.84
C GLU A 65 -2.75 -4.45 22.53
N SER A 66 -3.50 -5.31 21.82
CA SER A 66 -4.60 -6.07 22.40
C SER A 66 -4.11 -6.96 23.54
N LYS A 67 -2.97 -7.64 23.38
CA LYS A 67 -2.37 -8.47 24.43
C LYS A 67 -1.91 -7.67 25.65
N LYS A 68 -1.39 -6.44 25.46
CA LYS A 68 -1.03 -5.55 26.59
C LYS A 68 -2.25 -5.06 27.37
N LYS A 69 -3.38 -4.83 26.70
CA LYS A 69 -4.63 -4.38 27.36
C LYS A 69 -5.31 -5.47 28.19
N THR A 70 -5.16 -6.75 27.84
CA THR A 70 -5.77 -7.87 28.59
C THR A 70 -5.02 -8.24 29.89
N VAL A 71 -3.82 -7.69 30.11
CA VAL A 71 -2.98 -7.98 31.28
C VAL A 71 -3.00 -6.81 32.30
N LYS A 72 -3.80 -5.78 32.06
CA LYS A 72 -4.09 -4.70 33.02
C LYS A 72 -5.52 -4.83 33.53
#